data_AF-A0A5S9MI21-F1
#
_entry.id   AF-A0A5S9MI21-F1
#
_cell.length_a   1.000
_cell.length_b   1.000
_cell.length_c   1.000
_cell.angle_alpha   90.00
_cell.angle_beta   90.00
_cell.angle_gamma   90.00
#
_symmetry.space_group_name_H-M   'P 1'
#
loop_
_entity.id
_entity.type
_entity.pdbx_description
1 polymer ?
#
loop_
_entity_poly.entity_id
_entity_poly.type
_entity_poly.pdbx_seq_one_letter_code
_entity_poly.pdbx_strand_id
1 'polypeptide(L)'
;MLGSPGKQDYIKSLSTLETGDLTLITDSIIAGSIAFLDENSSQIKLFAVGQPPLRSISEPSSESIIAGAHDGFVESLDTNIYLLRSHLNDRKLAIQYHKVGTKSETKLATVYISDIANQEKVEEVNRRISSIKVDTLISPGSIVEAIEDDSFSIFPQLIDTERPDKVRSAILEGRIVVLMDGSPMAIILPITFFSFFQSPDDYNSRWIPATFIRILRYLACIIAVILPSFYIAVIAFHYEVVPR
;
A
#
# COMPACT_ATOMS: atom_id res chain seq x y z
N MET A 1 49.46 -4.01 -21.01
CA MET A 1 49.03 -2.76 -20.34
C MET A 1 48.15 -3.14 -19.18
N LEU A 2 48.56 -2.76 -17.97
CA LEU A 2 48.03 -3.25 -16.70
C LEU A 2 46.58 -2.78 -16.46
N GLY A 3 45.63 -3.71 -16.48
CA GLY A 3 44.31 -3.50 -15.89
C GLY A 3 44.41 -3.68 -14.38
N SER A 4 44.00 -2.65 -13.62
CA SER A 4 44.16 -2.57 -12.16
C SER A 4 43.64 -3.82 -11.42
N PRO A 5 44.42 -4.43 -10.49
CA PRO A 5 44.07 -5.69 -9.80
C PRO A 5 42.79 -5.64 -8.96
N GLY A 6 42.27 -4.46 -8.64
CA GLY A 6 41.13 -4.31 -7.72
C GLY A 6 39.77 -4.64 -8.33
N LYS A 7 39.59 -4.64 -9.66
CA LYS A 7 38.25 -4.78 -10.27
C LYS A 7 37.70 -6.22 -10.32
N GLN A 8 38.57 -7.22 -10.33
CA GLN A 8 38.16 -8.63 -10.44
C GLN A 8 37.70 -9.21 -9.09
N ASP A 9 38.19 -8.69 -7.98
CA ASP A 9 37.82 -9.18 -6.64
C ASP A 9 36.43 -8.71 -6.19
N TYR A 10 35.95 -7.54 -6.65
CA TYR A 10 34.59 -7.08 -6.36
C TYR A 10 33.51 -7.90 -7.06
N ILE A 11 33.81 -8.48 -8.22
CA ILE A 11 32.86 -9.34 -8.94
C ILE A 11 32.74 -10.70 -8.25
N LYS A 12 33.83 -11.20 -7.63
CA LYS A 12 33.83 -12.46 -6.87
C LYS A 12 33.08 -12.39 -5.53
N SER A 13 32.95 -11.21 -4.92
CA SER A 13 32.23 -11.06 -3.65
C SER A 13 30.70 -11.04 -3.82
N LEU A 14 30.21 -10.77 -5.02
CA LEU A 14 28.80 -10.84 -5.37
C LEU A 14 28.45 -12.24 -5.87
N SER A 15 27.39 -12.83 -5.32
CA SER A 15 26.86 -14.08 -5.87
C SER A 15 26.48 -13.85 -7.33
N THR A 16 27.18 -14.57 -8.22
CA THR A 16 27.00 -14.45 -9.66
C THR A 16 26.33 -15.73 -10.15
N LEU A 17 25.18 -15.60 -10.79
CA LEU A 17 24.48 -16.71 -11.44
C LEU A 17 24.42 -16.44 -12.95
N GLU A 18 24.82 -17.43 -13.74
CA GLU A 18 24.72 -17.37 -15.20
C GLU A 18 23.54 -18.24 -15.64
N THR A 19 22.61 -17.65 -16.39
CA THR A 19 21.44 -18.38 -16.89
C THR A 19 20.94 -17.79 -18.21
N GLY A 20 20.33 -18.66 -19.03
CA GLY A 20 19.56 -18.25 -20.21
C GLY A 20 18.04 -18.32 -20.00
N ASP A 21 17.58 -18.75 -18.82
CA ASP A 21 16.15 -18.86 -18.51
C ASP A 21 15.56 -17.50 -18.18
N LEU A 22 14.72 -16.99 -19.08
CA LEU A 22 14.02 -15.71 -18.93
C LEU A 22 13.19 -15.65 -17.63
N THR A 23 12.62 -16.76 -17.18
CA THR A 23 11.80 -16.77 -15.96
C THR A 23 12.66 -16.52 -14.73
N LEU A 24 13.79 -17.23 -14.61
CA LEU A 24 14.74 -17.05 -13.52
C LEU A 24 15.35 -15.64 -13.52
N ILE A 25 15.62 -15.09 -14.70
CA ILE A 25 16.11 -13.72 -14.86
C ILE A 25 15.07 -12.72 -14.34
N THR A 26 13.81 -12.85 -14.76
CA THR A 26 12.75 -11.94 -14.31
C THR A 26 12.53 -12.01 -12.80
N ASP A 27 12.50 -13.20 -12.21
CA ASP A 27 12.35 -13.35 -10.75
C ASP A 27 13.54 -12.74 -10.00
N SER A 28 14.75 -12.94 -10.51
CA SER A 28 15.96 -12.39 -9.90
C SER A 28 16.00 -10.87 -9.96
N ILE A 29 15.56 -10.27 -11.08
CA ILE A 29 15.43 -8.81 -11.22
C ILE A 29 14.37 -8.27 -10.26
N ILE A 30 13.24 -8.97 -10.12
CA ILE A 30 12.16 -8.57 -9.20
C ILE A 30 12.65 -8.59 -7.75
N ALA A 31 13.48 -9.57 -7.40
CA ALA A 31 14.14 -9.69 -6.11
C ALA A 31 15.29 -8.67 -5.88
N GLY A 32 15.54 -7.76 -6.83
CA GLY A 32 16.55 -6.71 -6.71
C GLY A 32 17.94 -7.07 -7.24
N SER A 33 18.06 -8.11 -8.07
CA SER A 33 19.33 -8.45 -8.74
C SER A 33 19.54 -7.61 -10.00
N ILE A 34 20.79 -7.28 -10.28
CA ILE A 34 21.21 -6.61 -11.52
C ILE A 34 21.48 -7.68 -12.57
N ALA A 35 20.78 -7.61 -13.71
CA ALA A 35 21.06 -8.44 -14.87
C ALA A 35 22.05 -7.71 -15.81
N PHE A 36 23.15 -8.38 -16.14
CA PHE A 36 24.12 -7.93 -17.12
C PHE A 36 24.07 -8.83 -18.36
N LEU A 37 23.72 -8.21 -19.48
CA LEU A 37 23.72 -8.84 -20.79
C LEU A 37 24.96 -8.37 -21.56
N ASP A 38 25.79 -9.32 -21.97
CA ASP A 38 26.89 -9.08 -22.91
C ASP A 38 26.38 -9.38 -24.31
N GLU A 39 26.59 -8.46 -25.27
CA GLU A 39 26.15 -8.60 -26.65
C GLU A 39 26.70 -9.87 -27.33
N ASN A 40 27.83 -10.39 -26.84
CA ASN A 40 28.48 -11.60 -27.39
C ASN A 40 28.15 -12.90 -26.64
N SER A 41 27.29 -12.85 -25.62
CA SER A 41 26.95 -14.00 -24.77
C SER A 41 25.47 -14.34 -24.89
N SER A 42 25.16 -15.63 -25.05
CA SER A 42 23.79 -16.14 -24.95
C SER A 42 23.32 -16.30 -23.49
N GLN A 43 24.19 -16.02 -22.51
CA GLN A 43 23.88 -16.12 -21.09
C GLN A 43 23.95 -14.75 -20.40
N ILE A 44 22.99 -14.51 -19.50
CA ILE A 44 22.89 -13.31 -18.68
C ILE A 44 23.53 -13.59 -17.33
N LYS A 45 24.37 -12.66 -16.88
CA LYS A 45 24.96 -12.66 -15.54
C LYS A 45 24.06 -11.91 -14.59
N LEU A 46 23.66 -12.54 -13.50
CA LEU A 46 22.86 -11.94 -12.43
C LEU A 46 23.77 -11.63 -11.24
N PHE A 47 23.70 -10.40 -10.75
CA PHE A 47 24.40 -9.94 -9.55
C PHE A 47 23.38 -9.59 -8.48
N ALA A 48 23.37 -10.29 -7.35
CA ALA A 48 22.51 -9.94 -6.22
C ALA A 48 23.06 -8.70 -5.51
N VAL A 49 22.43 -7.54 -5.69
CA VAL A 49 22.82 -6.26 -5.07
C VAL A 49 21.66 -5.74 -4.21
N GLY A 50 21.37 -6.43 -3.11
CA GLY A 50 20.40 -5.94 -2.14
C GLY A 50 21.01 -4.86 -1.27
N GLN A 51 20.64 -3.58 -1.48
CA GLN A 51 20.88 -2.56 -0.46
C GLN A 51 19.68 -2.52 0.48
N PRO A 52 19.87 -2.73 1.80
CA PRO A 52 18.82 -2.48 2.76
C PRO A 52 18.49 -0.98 2.78
N PRO A 53 17.23 -0.60 3.08
CA PRO A 53 16.79 0.78 3.05
C PRO A 53 17.63 1.66 4.00
N LEU A 54 17.94 2.89 3.58
CA LEU A 54 18.85 3.81 4.28
C LEU A 54 18.33 4.29 5.65
N ARG A 55 17.06 4.04 5.98
CA ARG A 55 16.42 4.46 7.25
C ARG A 55 15.80 3.26 7.94
N SER A 56 15.91 3.19 9.25
CA SER A 56 15.24 2.17 10.07
C SER A 56 13.73 2.33 9.94
N ILE A 57 13.07 1.29 9.48
CA ILE A 57 11.61 1.16 9.51
C ILE A 57 11.20 1.04 10.98
N SER A 58 10.19 1.80 11.39
CA SER A 58 9.69 1.84 12.76
C SER A 58 8.20 1.48 12.80
N GLU A 59 7.69 1.23 13.99
CA GLU A 59 6.27 0.95 14.19
C GLU A 59 5.39 2.14 13.79
N PRO A 60 4.30 1.91 13.03
CA PRO A 60 3.36 2.97 12.67
C PRO A 60 2.80 3.64 13.93
N SER A 61 2.86 4.96 13.95
CA SER A 61 2.49 5.74 15.14
C SER A 61 0.98 5.86 15.31
N SER A 62 0.24 5.81 14.20
CA SER A 62 -1.22 5.95 14.18
C SER A 62 -1.98 4.62 14.28
N GLU A 63 -1.36 3.48 13.96
CA GLU A 63 -2.01 2.17 13.93
C GLU A 63 -1.16 1.07 14.61
N SER A 64 -1.22 1.00 15.95
CA SER A 64 -0.57 -0.08 16.72
C SER A 64 -1.38 -1.39 16.65
N ILE A 65 -0.67 -2.52 16.67
CA ILE A 65 -1.27 -3.87 16.67
C ILE A 65 -0.66 -4.75 17.75
N ILE A 66 -1.40 -5.80 18.12
CA ILE A 66 -0.95 -6.77 19.11
C ILE A 66 -0.16 -7.90 18.43
N ALA A 67 -0.51 -8.28 17.20
CA ALA A 67 0.14 -9.37 16.47
C ALA A 67 0.18 -9.12 14.96
N GLY A 68 1.36 -9.20 14.34
CA GLY A 68 1.56 -8.95 12.90
C GLY A 68 2.87 -8.23 12.58
N ALA A 69 2.97 -7.66 11.38
CA ALA A 69 4.14 -6.85 11.01
C ALA A 69 4.11 -5.50 11.74
N HIS A 70 5.21 -5.15 12.38
CA HIS A 70 5.39 -3.84 13.01
C HIS A 70 6.04 -2.82 12.07
N ASP A 71 6.24 -3.16 10.81
CA ASP A 71 6.80 -2.23 9.85
C ASP A 71 5.75 -1.18 9.47
N GLY A 72 6.08 0.10 9.59
CA GLY A 72 5.28 1.23 9.09
C GLY A 72 5.91 1.84 7.84
N PHE A 73 5.09 2.43 6.98
CA PHE A 73 5.59 3.29 5.93
C PHE A 73 6.27 4.53 6.50
N VAL A 74 7.19 5.09 5.71
CA VAL A 74 7.98 6.28 6.04
C VAL A 74 7.73 7.37 5.00
N GLU A 75 8.31 8.55 5.15
CA GLU A 75 8.07 9.66 4.23
C GLU A 75 8.73 9.47 2.85
N SER A 76 9.69 8.57 2.74
CA SER A 76 10.39 8.28 1.49
C SER A 76 9.59 7.35 0.60
N LEU A 77 9.14 7.85 -0.57
CA LEU A 77 8.42 7.04 -1.55
C LEU A 77 9.24 5.82 -2.01
N ASP A 78 10.54 5.98 -2.24
CA ASP A 78 11.41 4.91 -2.70
C ASP A 78 11.54 3.79 -1.65
N THR A 79 11.58 4.16 -0.36
CA THR A 79 11.60 3.19 0.74
C THR A 79 10.27 2.43 0.84
N ASN A 80 9.15 3.12 0.68
CA ASN A 80 7.82 2.51 0.73
C ASN A 80 7.60 1.55 -0.45
N ILE A 81 8.06 1.92 -1.65
CA ILE A 81 8.04 1.04 -2.81
C ILE A 81 8.94 -0.19 -2.59
N TYR A 82 10.13 -0.01 -2.02
CA TYR A 82 11.01 -1.11 -1.65
C TYR A 82 10.32 -2.07 -0.67
N LEU A 83 9.70 -1.55 0.40
CA LEU A 83 8.93 -2.32 1.37
C LEU A 83 7.83 -3.15 0.69
N LEU A 84 7.08 -2.56 -0.24
CA LEU A 84 6.05 -3.29 -0.97
C LEU A 84 6.65 -4.40 -1.83
N ARG A 85 7.71 -4.11 -2.59
CA ARG A 85 8.35 -5.10 -3.46
C ARG A 85 9.01 -6.23 -2.69
N SER A 86 9.60 -5.98 -1.52
CA SER A 86 10.23 -7.03 -0.70
C SER A 86 9.22 -8.05 -0.18
N HIS A 87 7.96 -7.66 0.00
CA HIS A 87 6.87 -8.53 0.47
C HIS A 87 5.93 -9.03 -0.66
N LEU A 88 5.94 -8.40 -1.84
CA LEU A 88 5.16 -8.75 -3.02
C LEU A 88 6.06 -9.10 -4.20
N ASN A 89 6.47 -10.36 -4.27
CA ASN A 89 7.23 -10.92 -5.40
C ASN A 89 6.31 -11.34 -6.54
N ASP A 90 5.56 -10.41 -7.12
CA ASP A 90 4.70 -10.65 -8.28
C ASP A 90 5.22 -9.88 -9.51
N ARG A 91 5.33 -10.58 -10.66
CA ARG A 91 5.78 -9.97 -11.92
C ARG A 91 4.80 -8.97 -12.50
N LYS A 92 3.53 -9.06 -12.10
CA LYS A 92 2.41 -8.23 -12.57
C LYS A 92 2.14 -7.04 -11.65
N LEU A 93 2.91 -6.88 -10.57
CA LEU A 93 2.89 -5.68 -9.74
C LEU A 93 3.38 -4.49 -10.57
N ALA A 94 2.43 -3.62 -10.93
CA ALA A 94 2.66 -2.41 -11.69
C ALA A 94 2.83 -1.22 -10.73
N ILE A 95 3.82 -0.38 -11.02
CA ILE A 95 4.09 0.87 -10.32
C ILE A 95 4.18 1.96 -11.38
N GLN A 96 3.25 2.91 -11.35
CA GLN A 96 3.24 4.06 -12.24
C GLN A 96 3.62 5.30 -11.46
N TYR A 97 4.69 5.97 -11.88
CA TYR A 97 5.17 7.19 -11.23
C TYR A 97 4.55 8.43 -11.87
N HIS A 98 4.16 9.37 -11.03
CA HIS A 98 3.64 10.68 -11.43
C HIS A 98 4.43 11.79 -10.75
N LYS A 99 4.40 12.97 -11.37
CA LYS A 99 4.94 14.21 -10.79
C LYS A 99 3.83 15.25 -10.80
N VAL A 100 3.55 15.83 -9.65
CA VAL A 100 2.47 16.81 -9.48
C VAL A 100 3.01 18.05 -8.79
N GLY A 101 2.60 19.24 -9.26
CA GLY A 101 3.05 20.54 -8.75
C GLY A 101 3.77 21.37 -9.82
N THR A 102 3.43 22.66 -9.93
CA THR A 102 4.04 23.57 -10.92
C THR A 102 5.28 24.31 -10.39
N LYS A 103 5.32 24.61 -9.08
CA LYS A 103 6.45 25.28 -8.41
C LYS A 103 7.36 24.29 -7.69
N SER A 104 6.79 23.27 -7.07
CA SER A 104 7.51 22.18 -6.42
C SER A 104 6.91 20.86 -6.87
N GLU A 105 7.67 20.09 -7.64
CA GLU A 105 7.25 18.75 -8.07
C GLU A 105 7.31 17.77 -6.89
N THR A 106 6.17 17.19 -6.54
CA THR A 106 6.08 16.05 -5.61
C THR A 106 5.92 14.78 -6.42
N LYS A 107 6.68 13.74 -6.06
CA LYS A 107 6.56 12.41 -6.68
C LYS A 107 5.39 11.65 -6.06
N LEU A 108 4.64 10.96 -6.90
CA LEU A 108 3.57 10.04 -6.53
C LEU A 108 3.81 8.69 -7.21
N ALA A 109 3.29 7.62 -6.63
CA ALA A 109 3.23 6.32 -7.28
C ALA A 109 1.86 5.68 -7.13
N THR A 110 1.28 5.26 -8.25
CA THR A 110 0.11 4.38 -8.28
C THR A 110 0.58 2.93 -8.36
N VAL A 111 0.17 2.10 -7.41
CA VAL A 111 0.60 0.71 -7.24
C VAL A 111 -0.61 -0.22 -7.31
N TYR A 112 -0.54 -1.26 -8.14
CA TYR A 112 -1.61 -2.24 -8.33
C TYR A 112 -1.07 -3.52 -8.99
N ILE A 113 -1.82 -4.63 -8.94
CA ILE A 113 -1.51 -5.84 -9.72
C ILE A 113 -2.35 -5.82 -11.01
N SER A 114 -1.68 -5.86 -12.16
CA SER A 114 -2.29 -5.62 -13.46
C SER A 114 -3.35 -6.62 -13.92
N ASP A 115 -3.34 -7.87 -13.46
CA ASP A 115 -4.35 -8.87 -13.84
C ASP A 115 -5.55 -8.97 -12.88
N ILE A 116 -5.44 -8.43 -11.66
CA ILE A 116 -6.50 -8.45 -10.66
C ILE A 116 -7.23 -7.12 -10.59
N ALA A 117 -6.50 -6.00 -10.73
CA ALA A 117 -7.07 -4.67 -10.64
C ALA A 117 -7.95 -4.32 -11.86
N ASN A 118 -9.05 -3.60 -11.60
CA ASN A 118 -9.89 -3.08 -12.66
C ASN A 118 -9.16 -1.95 -13.42
N GLN A 119 -8.79 -2.22 -14.68
CA GLN A 119 -8.00 -1.28 -15.49
C GLN A 119 -8.72 0.04 -15.79
N GLU A 120 -10.04 0.04 -15.95
CA GLU A 120 -10.82 1.28 -16.15
C GLU A 120 -10.68 2.20 -14.93
N LYS A 121 -10.73 1.63 -13.72
CA LYS A 121 -10.51 2.39 -12.48
C LYS A 121 -9.06 2.87 -12.35
N VAL A 122 -8.09 2.05 -12.72
CA VAL A 122 -6.67 2.44 -12.74
C VAL A 122 -6.45 3.65 -13.66
N GLU A 123 -6.98 3.58 -14.88
CA GLU A 123 -6.89 4.67 -15.86
C GLU A 123 -7.55 5.95 -15.34
N GLU A 124 -8.72 5.85 -14.73
CA GLU A 124 -9.42 6.99 -14.15
C GLU A 124 -8.63 7.64 -13.01
N VAL A 125 -8.04 6.85 -12.11
CA VAL A 125 -7.17 7.35 -11.03
C VAL A 125 -5.97 8.08 -11.62
N ASN A 126 -5.28 7.47 -12.59
CA ASN A 126 -4.11 8.08 -13.22
C ASN A 126 -4.47 9.36 -13.98
N ARG A 127 -5.63 9.40 -14.63
CA ARG A 127 -6.18 10.58 -15.30
C ARG A 127 -6.45 11.70 -14.30
N ARG A 128 -7.09 11.39 -13.17
CA ARG A 128 -7.37 12.36 -12.11
C ARG A 128 -6.09 12.92 -11.49
N ILE A 129 -5.13 12.06 -11.13
CA ILE A 129 -3.82 12.48 -10.62
C ILE A 129 -3.12 13.42 -11.61
N SER A 130 -3.12 13.07 -12.90
CA SER A 130 -2.47 13.89 -13.94
C SER A 130 -3.19 15.23 -14.19
N SER A 131 -4.46 15.35 -13.79
CA SER A 131 -5.25 16.57 -13.93
C SER A 131 -5.08 17.55 -12.76
N ILE A 132 -4.41 17.15 -11.67
CA ILE A 132 -4.17 17.99 -10.50
C ILE A 132 -3.28 19.17 -10.90
N LYS A 133 -3.82 20.38 -10.80
CA LYS A 133 -3.11 21.64 -11.05
C LYS A 133 -2.99 22.44 -9.76
N VAL A 134 -1.89 22.23 -9.04
CA VAL A 134 -1.54 22.96 -7.82
C VAL A 134 -0.11 23.47 -7.91
N ASP A 135 0.22 24.53 -7.18
CA ASP A 135 1.58 25.05 -7.12
C ASP A 135 2.53 24.06 -6.43
N THR A 136 2.10 23.53 -5.29
CA THR A 136 2.81 22.54 -4.47
C THR A 136 1.79 21.59 -3.85
N LEU A 137 2.08 20.29 -3.87
CA LEU A 137 1.27 19.30 -3.17
C LEU A 137 1.75 19.21 -1.71
N ILE A 138 0.95 19.75 -0.77
CA ILE A 138 1.34 19.88 0.64
C ILE A 138 0.83 18.71 1.49
N SER A 139 -0.39 18.23 1.21
CA SER A 139 -1.06 17.23 2.03
C SER A 139 -1.58 16.06 1.19
N PRO A 140 -1.51 14.82 1.70
CA PRO A 140 -2.18 13.67 1.10
C PRO A 140 -3.69 13.89 0.91
N GLY A 141 -4.32 14.71 1.76
CA GLY A 141 -5.76 15.01 1.67
C GLY A 141 -6.15 15.66 0.34
N SER A 142 -5.27 16.47 -0.27
CA SER A 142 -5.53 17.05 -1.61
C SER A 142 -5.52 16.00 -2.71
N ILE A 143 -4.79 14.89 -2.53
CA ILE A 143 -4.84 13.75 -3.44
C ILE A 143 -6.17 13.03 -3.27
N VAL A 144 -6.55 12.75 -2.02
CA VAL A 144 -7.81 12.07 -1.68
C VAL A 144 -8.99 12.78 -2.35
N GLU A 145 -9.11 14.09 -2.17
CA GLU A 145 -10.16 14.91 -2.79
C GLU A 145 -10.12 14.84 -4.33
N ALA A 146 -8.92 14.85 -4.92
CA ALA A 146 -8.77 14.84 -6.38
C ALA A 146 -9.10 13.50 -7.02
N ILE A 147 -8.93 12.37 -6.30
CA ILE A 147 -9.17 11.03 -6.82
C ILE A 147 -10.50 10.43 -6.34
N GLU A 148 -11.20 11.08 -5.41
CA GLU A 148 -12.51 10.64 -4.91
C GLU A 148 -13.59 10.72 -6.01
N ASP A 149 -14.47 9.71 -6.06
CA ASP A 149 -15.52 9.60 -7.08
C ASP A 149 -16.71 10.56 -6.83
N ASP A 150 -17.09 10.73 -5.57
CA ASP A 150 -18.20 11.60 -5.18
C ASP A 150 -17.82 12.43 -3.94
N SER A 151 -17.42 13.68 -4.17
CA SER A 151 -17.02 14.62 -3.11
C SER A 151 -18.18 15.00 -2.17
N PHE A 152 -19.43 14.71 -2.51
CA PHE A 152 -20.59 14.94 -1.64
C PHE A 152 -21.00 13.71 -0.83
N SER A 153 -20.34 12.57 -1.05
CA SER A 153 -20.58 11.38 -0.26
C SER A 153 -20.21 11.64 1.21
N ILE A 154 -21.17 11.42 2.11
CA ILE A 154 -20.91 11.43 3.57
C ILE A 154 -20.09 10.21 4.02
N PHE A 155 -19.98 9.19 3.15
CA PHE A 155 -19.18 8.00 3.42
C PHE A 155 -17.85 8.09 2.66
N PRO A 156 -16.72 7.93 3.35
CA PRO A 156 -15.41 7.93 2.72
C PRO A 156 -15.28 6.79 1.70
N GLN A 157 -14.76 7.13 0.52
CA GLN A 157 -14.57 6.19 -0.60
C GLN A 157 -13.12 5.70 -0.72
N LEU A 158 -12.25 6.22 0.15
CA LEU A 158 -10.83 5.92 0.27
C LEU A 158 -10.50 5.64 1.73
N ILE A 159 -9.46 4.84 1.97
CA ILE A 159 -8.86 4.67 3.29
C ILE A 159 -7.37 4.95 3.20
N ASP A 160 -6.86 5.77 4.10
CA ASP A 160 -5.45 6.00 4.33
C ASP A 160 -4.93 5.05 5.42
N THR A 161 -3.67 4.66 5.30
CA THR A 161 -3.01 3.80 6.29
C THR A 161 -1.49 3.97 6.27
N GLU A 162 -0.86 3.92 7.44
CA GLU A 162 0.60 3.84 7.56
C GLU A 162 1.11 2.39 7.39
N ARG A 163 0.20 1.41 7.27
CA ARG A 163 0.55 0.00 7.40
C ARG A 163 0.80 -0.68 6.03
N PRO A 164 2.01 -1.20 5.77
CA PRO A 164 2.33 -1.95 4.57
C PRO A 164 1.56 -3.27 4.44
N ASP A 165 1.24 -3.95 5.56
CA ASP A 165 0.52 -5.22 5.53
C ASP A 165 -0.93 -5.07 5.05
N LYS A 166 -1.61 -4.00 5.48
CA LYS A 166 -2.96 -3.63 5.02
C LYS A 166 -2.97 -3.26 3.54
N VAL A 167 -1.97 -2.50 3.09
CA VAL A 167 -1.76 -2.19 1.67
C VAL A 167 -1.51 -3.45 0.85
N ARG A 168 -0.68 -4.37 1.34
CA ARG A 168 -0.42 -5.64 0.69
C ARG A 168 -1.69 -6.45 0.49
N SER A 169 -2.51 -6.59 1.53
CA SER A 169 -3.80 -7.27 1.44
C SER A 169 -4.72 -6.59 0.42
N ALA A 170 -4.79 -5.26 0.45
CA ALA A 170 -5.61 -4.50 -0.49
C ALA A 170 -5.19 -4.69 -1.95
N ILE A 171 -3.89 -4.66 -2.25
CA ILE A 171 -3.36 -4.89 -3.60
C ILE A 171 -3.68 -6.30 -4.08
N LEU A 172 -3.56 -7.31 -3.21
CA LEU A 172 -3.90 -8.71 -3.51
C LEU A 172 -5.41 -8.91 -3.75
N GLU A 173 -6.26 -8.08 -3.14
CA GLU A 173 -7.70 -8.03 -3.40
C GLU A 173 -8.06 -7.27 -4.70
N GLY A 174 -7.07 -6.78 -5.46
CA GLY A 174 -7.29 -6.04 -6.70
C GLY A 174 -7.58 -4.54 -6.50
N ARG A 175 -7.30 -4.00 -5.31
CA ARG A 175 -7.40 -2.56 -5.05
C ARG A 175 -6.16 -1.83 -5.56
N ILE A 176 -6.34 -0.55 -5.82
CA ILE A 176 -5.34 0.40 -6.29
C ILE A 176 -4.83 1.17 -5.07
N VAL A 177 -3.54 1.46 -5.05
CA VAL A 177 -2.90 2.18 -3.95
C VAL A 177 -2.13 3.36 -4.51
N VAL A 178 -2.25 4.52 -3.87
CA VAL A 178 -1.51 5.73 -4.22
C VAL A 178 -0.60 6.10 -3.05
N LEU A 179 0.68 6.26 -3.33
CA LEU A 179 1.73 6.68 -2.40
C LEU A 179 2.25 8.05 -2.79
N MET A 180 2.58 8.88 -1.79
CA MET A 180 3.11 10.23 -1.97
C MET A 180 4.46 10.38 -1.29
N ASP A 181 5.42 10.96 -2.00
CA ASP A 181 6.71 11.34 -1.41
C ASP A 181 6.54 12.49 -0.43
N GLY A 182 7.13 12.35 0.76
CA GLY A 182 6.94 13.26 1.89
C GLY A 182 5.82 12.87 2.86
N SER A 183 5.15 11.72 2.67
CA SER A 183 4.11 11.23 3.59
C SER A 183 4.26 9.74 3.90
N PRO A 184 4.06 9.30 5.16
CA PRO A 184 4.00 7.89 5.50
C PRO A 184 2.64 7.25 5.18
N MET A 185 1.68 8.00 4.65
CA MET A 185 0.33 7.49 4.39
C MET A 185 0.22 6.90 2.98
N ALA A 186 -0.36 5.70 2.90
CA ALA A 186 -0.80 5.07 1.67
C ALA A 186 -2.30 5.17 1.53
N ILE A 187 -2.78 5.59 0.36
CA ILE A 187 -4.21 5.76 0.06
C ILE A 187 -4.70 4.54 -0.73
N ILE A 188 -5.69 3.82 -0.24
CA ILE A 188 -6.26 2.61 -0.85
C ILE A 188 -7.64 2.92 -1.43
N LEU A 189 -7.89 2.48 -2.68
CA LEU A 189 -9.15 2.66 -3.39
C LEU A 189 -9.41 1.55 -4.45
N PRO A 190 -10.67 1.29 -4.85
CA PRO A 190 -11.88 1.71 -4.16
C PRO A 190 -12.04 0.95 -2.85
N ILE A 191 -12.70 1.55 -1.88
CA ILE A 191 -13.16 0.84 -0.67
C ILE A 191 -14.67 0.88 -0.55
N THR A 192 -15.19 0.04 0.35
CA THR A 192 -16.60 0.03 0.73
C THR A 192 -16.73 0.38 2.19
N PHE A 193 -17.94 0.74 2.63
CA PHE A 193 -18.25 0.96 4.04
C PHE A 193 -17.81 -0.21 4.93
N PHE A 194 -17.93 -1.45 4.46
CA PHE A 194 -17.52 -2.64 5.21
C PHE A 194 -16.00 -2.77 5.40
N SER A 195 -15.21 -2.10 4.57
CA SER A 195 -13.74 -2.09 4.70
C SER A 195 -13.29 -1.46 6.02
N PHE A 196 -14.04 -0.50 6.57
CA PHE A 196 -13.75 0.12 7.87
C PHE A 196 -13.94 -0.82 9.07
N PHE A 197 -14.68 -1.91 8.87
CA PHE A 197 -14.92 -2.92 9.88
C PHE A 197 -13.92 -4.08 9.79
N GLN A 198 -12.88 -3.97 8.98
CA GLN A 198 -11.83 -4.98 8.88
C GLN A 198 -10.57 -4.46 9.59
N SER A 199 -10.08 -5.22 10.57
CA SER A 199 -8.78 -4.97 11.20
C SER A 199 -7.73 -5.93 10.62
N PRO A 200 -6.45 -5.52 10.50
CA PRO A 200 -5.34 -6.44 10.25
C PRO A 200 -5.32 -7.65 11.21
N ASP A 201 -5.69 -7.46 12.48
CA ASP A 201 -5.76 -8.55 13.47
C ASP A 201 -6.78 -9.64 13.09
N ASP A 202 -7.83 -9.27 12.34
CA ASP A 202 -8.85 -10.22 11.87
C ASP A 202 -8.22 -11.24 10.89
N TYR A 203 -7.11 -10.87 10.21
CA TYR A 203 -6.38 -11.73 9.27
C TYR A 203 -5.22 -12.49 9.92
N ASN A 204 -4.73 -12.03 11.09
CA ASN A 204 -3.68 -12.71 11.85
C ASN A 204 -4.21 -13.78 12.82
N SER A 205 -5.54 -13.85 13.00
CA SER A 205 -6.20 -14.81 13.88
C SER A 205 -6.97 -15.89 13.11
N ARG A 206 -7.43 -16.94 13.81
CA ARG A 206 -8.25 -17.99 13.18
C ARG A 206 -9.55 -17.37 12.64
N TRP A 207 -9.99 -17.85 11.48
CA TRP A 207 -11.17 -17.29 10.81
C TRP A 207 -12.46 -17.29 11.66
N ILE A 208 -12.65 -18.28 12.56
CA ILE A 208 -13.84 -18.38 13.44
C ILE A 208 -13.89 -17.19 14.43
N PRO A 209 -12.92 -17.00 15.35
CA PRO A 209 -12.94 -15.85 16.26
C PRO A 209 -12.86 -14.51 15.52
N ALA A 210 -12.11 -14.41 14.42
CA ALA A 210 -12.06 -13.20 13.61
C ALA A 210 -13.44 -12.80 13.07
N THR A 211 -14.18 -13.77 12.50
CA THR A 211 -15.52 -13.53 11.97
C THR A 211 -16.51 -13.18 13.08
N PHE A 212 -16.41 -13.84 14.25
CA PHE A 212 -17.24 -13.52 15.40
C PHE A 212 -17.03 -12.07 15.87
N ILE A 213 -15.78 -11.63 16.01
CA ILE A 213 -15.44 -10.25 16.37
C ILE A 213 -15.95 -9.26 15.31
N ARG A 214 -15.80 -9.60 14.02
CA ARG A 214 -16.30 -8.78 12.91
C ARG A 214 -17.82 -8.61 12.98
N ILE A 215 -18.57 -9.67 13.24
CA ILE A 215 -20.03 -9.62 13.43
C ILE A 215 -20.39 -8.77 14.65
N LEU A 216 -19.66 -8.91 15.76
CA LEU A 216 -19.88 -8.11 16.95
C LEU A 216 -19.64 -6.61 16.68
N ARG A 217 -18.65 -6.27 15.85
CA ARG A 217 -18.38 -4.89 15.40
C ARG A 217 -19.55 -4.33 14.59
N TYR A 218 -20.17 -5.13 13.71
CA TYR A 218 -21.38 -4.73 12.98
C TYR A 218 -22.58 -4.51 13.91
N LEU A 219 -22.84 -5.43 14.84
CA LEU A 219 -23.93 -5.30 15.81
C LEU A 219 -23.73 -4.10 16.73
N ALA A 220 -22.51 -3.89 17.22
CA ALA A 220 -22.17 -2.75 18.05
C ALA A 220 -22.41 -1.43 17.34
N CYS A 221 -22.09 -1.33 16.04
CA CYS A 221 -22.39 -0.13 15.25
C CYS A 221 -23.89 0.13 15.14
N ILE A 222 -24.69 -0.90 14.84
CA ILE A 222 -26.15 -0.78 14.78
C ILE A 222 -26.72 -0.31 16.13
N ILE A 223 -26.27 -0.92 17.23
CA ILE A 223 -26.68 -0.53 18.58
C ILE A 223 -26.24 0.91 18.87
N ALA A 224 -25.00 1.30 18.57
CA ALA A 224 -24.50 2.64 18.84
C ALA A 224 -25.31 3.74 18.13
N VAL A 225 -25.77 3.48 16.90
CA VAL A 225 -26.59 4.42 16.13
C VAL A 225 -28.03 4.46 16.64
N ILE A 226 -28.62 3.30 16.94
CA ILE A 226 -30.05 3.19 17.27
C ILE A 226 -30.32 3.48 18.75
N LEU A 227 -29.47 3.00 19.66
CA LEU A 227 -29.69 3.01 21.11
C LEU A 227 -29.96 4.41 21.69
N PRO A 228 -29.27 5.49 21.29
CA PRO A 228 -29.58 6.84 21.81
C PRO A 228 -30.99 7.29 21.44
N SER A 229 -31.39 7.10 20.19
CA SER A 229 -32.73 7.47 19.72
C SER A 229 -33.83 6.61 20.37
N PHE A 230 -33.57 5.31 20.52
CA PHE A 230 -34.46 4.39 21.19
C PHE A 230 -34.62 4.74 22.68
N TYR A 231 -33.53 5.05 23.37
CA TYR A 231 -33.55 5.48 24.77
C TYR A 231 -34.43 6.72 24.96
N ILE A 232 -34.25 7.75 24.12
CA ILE A 232 -35.06 8.97 24.17
C ILE A 232 -36.55 8.67 23.92
N ALA A 233 -36.86 7.78 22.98
CA ALA A 233 -38.24 7.38 22.70
C ALA A 233 -38.90 6.67 23.89
N VAL A 234 -38.17 5.78 24.58
CA VAL A 234 -38.68 5.05 25.75
C VAL A 234 -38.97 6.01 26.90
N ILE A 235 -38.05 6.91 27.25
CA ILE A 235 -38.28 7.85 28.35
C ILE A 235 -39.42 8.85 28.04
N ALA A 236 -39.63 9.21 26.78
CA ALA A 236 -40.65 10.18 26.37
C ALA A 236 -42.07 9.60 26.33
N PHE A 237 -42.23 8.34 25.89
CA PHE A 237 -43.55 7.72 25.70
C PHE A 237 -43.89 6.64 26.72
N HIS A 238 -42.89 6.09 27.42
CA HIS A 238 -43.05 5.00 28.39
C HIS A 238 -42.27 5.32 29.68
N TYR A 239 -42.52 6.50 30.25
CA TYR A 239 -41.86 6.98 31.46
C TYR A 239 -42.02 6.03 32.67
N GLU A 240 -43.05 5.19 32.67
CA GLU A 240 -43.33 4.18 33.72
C GLU A 240 -42.33 3.01 33.72
N VAL A 241 -41.56 2.82 32.64
CA VAL A 241 -40.63 1.70 32.47
C VAL A 241 -39.24 2.02 33.04
N VAL A 242 -38.95 3.30 33.35
CA VAL A 242 -37.67 3.72 33.93
C VAL A 242 -37.77 3.71 35.47
N PRO A 243 -36.96 2.89 36.18
CA PRO A 243 -36.94 2.92 37.64
C PRO A 243 -36.45 4.29 38.13
N ARG A 244 -37.11 4.85 39.16
CA ARG A 244 -36.66 6.07 39.84
C ARG A 244 -35.36 5.88 40.59
#